data_AF-A0A2N1A2G0-F1
#
_entry.id   AF-A0A2N1A2G0-F1
#
_cell.length_a   1.000
_cell.length_b   1.000
_cell.length_c   1.000
_cell.angle_alpha   90.00
_cell.angle_beta   90.00
_cell.angle_gamma   90.00
#
_symmetry.space_group_name_H-M   'P 1'
#
loop_
_entity.id
_entity.type
_entity.pdbx_description
1 polymer ?
#
loop_
_entity_poly.entity_id
_entity_poly.type
_entity_poly.pdbx_seq_one_letter_code
_entity_poly.pdbx_strand_id
1 'polypeptide(L)'
;MFKTMLIVLFMFMSFSLQAEDFSEFKGRSLSFDQEEIIADNLMDWVAANHINAEKKLLASEYNAMKDYGRVDHDVMNEFVRAGEPTDFLVPWMYEAVKKKVGNLRKALNKLPNYKGTVYRGSSIKNDLLNKIKVGDIVHEKAFLSTSTNSNVARNFSAAGVYQDVSAAQFKIDLKSSGRAINNYTFKAQEAEVLVKPDTYFQVQAIERLSAEKNFIKLKEVKNPARHLQADPRVNIYDSFSGDEVALRSRSSLACW
;
A
#
# COMPACT_ATOMS: atom_id res chain seq x y z
N MET A 1 -37.34 33.89 35.54
CA MET A 1 -35.89 33.84 35.21
C MET A 1 -35.35 32.51 35.69
N PHE A 2 -35.08 31.55 34.81
CA PHE A 2 -34.11 30.46 34.99
C PHE A 2 -34.01 29.72 33.64
N LYS A 3 -33.00 30.09 32.85
CA LYS A 3 -32.52 29.31 31.70
C LYS A 3 -31.03 29.16 31.92
N THR A 4 -30.62 28.01 32.44
CA THR A 4 -29.21 27.70 32.64
C THR A 4 -28.92 26.28 32.20
N MET A 5 -27.95 26.19 31.29
CA MET A 5 -27.05 25.07 31.01
C MET A 5 -27.64 23.72 30.57
N LEU A 6 -27.53 23.46 29.26
CA LEU A 6 -27.19 22.13 28.76
C LEU A 6 -26.28 22.25 27.54
N ILE A 7 -24.99 22.55 27.75
CA ILE A 7 -23.94 22.41 26.72
C ILE A 7 -22.68 21.87 27.39
N VAL A 8 -22.70 20.60 27.79
CA VAL A 8 -21.48 19.81 28.05
C VAL A 8 -21.75 18.34 27.71
N LEU A 9 -21.98 18.01 26.43
CA LEU A 9 -22.00 16.60 26.00
C LEU A 9 -21.69 16.38 24.50
N PHE A 10 -20.90 17.25 23.87
CA PHE A 10 -20.50 17.05 22.46
C PHE A 10 -18.99 16.98 22.23
N MET A 11 -18.15 17.12 23.28
CA MET A 11 -16.69 17.08 23.13
C MET A 11 -16.06 15.71 23.44
N PHE A 12 -16.79 14.78 24.06
CA PHE A 12 -16.25 13.45 24.42
C PHE A 12 -16.40 12.38 23.32
N MET A 13 -17.28 12.57 22.34
CA MET A 13 -17.45 11.60 21.24
C MET A 13 -16.33 11.65 20.19
N SER A 14 -15.61 12.77 20.07
CA SER A 14 -14.54 12.95 19.08
C SER A 14 -13.24 12.23 19.48
N PHE A 15 -12.98 12.07 20.78
CA PHE A 15 -11.75 11.43 21.27
C PHE A 15 -11.82 9.90 21.22
N SER A 16 -13.01 9.31 21.36
CA SER A 16 -13.17 7.84 21.35
C SER A 16 -12.93 7.22 19.96
N LEU A 17 -13.25 7.95 18.88
CA LEU A 17 -13.09 7.46 17.51
C LEU A 17 -11.62 7.45 17.04
N GLN A 18 -10.79 8.40 17.51
CA GLN A 18 -9.37 8.43 17.13
C GLN A 18 -8.53 7.34 17.83
N ALA A 19 -8.96 6.85 18.99
CA ALA A 19 -8.22 5.84 19.74
C ALA A 19 -8.20 4.46 19.04
N GLU A 20 -9.14 4.17 18.14
CA GLU A 20 -9.28 2.87 17.48
C GLU A 20 -8.52 2.73 16.15
N ASP A 21 -8.16 3.82 15.47
CA ASP A 21 -7.70 3.75 14.07
C ASP A 21 -6.41 2.94 13.89
N PHE A 22 -5.55 2.91 14.91
CA PHE A 22 -4.21 2.30 14.89
C PHE A 22 -3.95 1.33 16.05
N SER A 23 -5.01 0.75 16.62
CA SER A 23 -4.90 -0.18 17.76
C SER A 23 -3.96 -1.36 17.47
N GLU A 24 -3.92 -1.82 16.21
CA GLU A 24 -3.06 -2.93 15.77
C GLU A 24 -1.58 -2.59 15.88
N PHE A 25 -1.21 -1.31 15.74
CA PHE A 25 0.17 -0.82 15.83
C PHE A 25 0.57 -0.38 17.25
N LYS A 26 -0.38 0.17 18.01
CA LYS A 26 -0.15 0.68 19.37
C LYS A 26 -0.22 -0.39 20.45
N GLY A 27 -0.95 -1.47 20.19
CA GLY A 27 -1.10 -2.59 21.11
C GLY A 27 0.17 -3.43 21.24
N ARG A 28 0.07 -4.51 22.03
CA ARG A 28 1.12 -5.53 22.10
C ARG A 28 1.32 -6.15 20.72
N SER A 29 2.58 -6.46 20.40
CA SER A 29 2.90 -7.29 19.24
C SER A 29 2.16 -8.62 19.35
N LEU A 30 1.75 -9.14 18.19
CA LEU A 30 1.17 -10.48 18.09
C LEU A 30 2.19 -11.53 18.58
N SER A 31 1.70 -12.60 19.20
CA SER A 31 2.53 -13.78 19.50
C SER A 31 2.83 -14.56 18.22
N PHE A 32 3.85 -15.42 18.26
CA PHE A 32 4.17 -16.32 17.14
C PHE A 32 2.95 -17.10 16.65
N ASP A 33 2.20 -17.74 17.56
CA ASP A 33 0.99 -18.50 17.21
C ASP A 33 -0.08 -17.62 16.52
N GLN A 34 -0.22 -16.36 16.95
CA GLN A 34 -1.16 -15.42 16.31
C GLN A 34 -0.70 -15.04 14.90
N GLU A 35 0.60 -14.84 14.70
CA GLU A 35 1.17 -14.57 13.38
C GLU A 35 1.02 -15.77 12.43
N GLU A 36 1.26 -16.98 12.94
CA GLU A 36 1.08 -18.23 12.19
C GLU A 36 -0.38 -18.42 11.77
N ILE A 37 -1.33 -18.25 12.69
CA ILE A 37 -2.77 -18.30 12.39
C ILE A 37 -3.15 -17.28 11.29
N ILE A 38 -2.58 -16.07 11.29
CA ILE A 38 -2.86 -15.07 10.24
C ILE A 38 -2.30 -15.52 8.89
N ALA A 39 -1.09 -16.07 8.87
CA ALA A 39 -0.48 -16.59 7.64
C ALA A 39 -1.27 -17.78 7.07
N ASP A 40 -1.67 -18.72 7.93
CA ASP A 40 -2.48 -19.88 7.57
C ASP A 40 -3.86 -19.49 7.05
N ASN A 41 -4.54 -18.55 7.71
CA ASN A 41 -5.82 -18.02 7.22
C ASN A 41 -5.72 -17.44 5.81
N LEU A 42 -4.61 -16.75 5.49
CA LEU A 42 -4.39 -16.23 4.14
C LEU A 42 -4.05 -17.36 3.15
N MET A 43 -3.29 -18.38 3.57
CA MET A 43 -3.02 -19.57 2.75
C MET A 43 -4.31 -20.33 2.41
N ASP A 44 -5.19 -20.55 3.39
CA ASP A 44 -6.49 -21.17 3.18
C ASP A 44 -7.36 -20.35 2.23
N TRP A 45 -7.37 -19.02 2.41
CA TRP A 45 -8.06 -18.12 1.49
C TRP A 45 -7.50 -18.24 0.07
N VAL A 46 -6.18 -18.28 -0.11
CA VAL A 46 -5.54 -18.47 -1.42
C VAL A 46 -5.94 -19.81 -2.02
N ALA A 47 -5.84 -20.91 -1.27
CA ALA A 47 -6.20 -22.24 -1.74
C ALA A 47 -7.66 -22.31 -2.22
N ALA A 48 -8.58 -21.66 -1.50
CA ALA A 48 -9.99 -21.61 -1.88
C ALA A 48 -10.27 -20.76 -3.12
N ASN A 49 -9.49 -19.69 -3.36
CA ASN A 49 -9.79 -18.69 -4.39
C ASN A 49 -8.94 -18.83 -5.67
N HIS A 50 -7.75 -19.42 -5.59
CA HIS A 50 -6.75 -19.35 -6.66
C HIS A 50 -6.77 -20.53 -7.64
N ILE A 51 -7.54 -21.59 -7.37
CA ILE A 51 -7.60 -22.83 -8.19
C ILE A 51 -7.73 -22.54 -9.69
N ASN A 52 -8.59 -21.59 -10.07
CA ASN A 52 -8.81 -21.24 -11.47
C ASN A 52 -7.75 -20.31 -12.06
N ALA A 53 -7.13 -19.48 -11.22
CA ALA A 53 -6.04 -18.60 -11.64
C ALA A 53 -4.76 -19.41 -11.88
N GLU A 54 -4.47 -20.39 -11.03
CA GLU A 54 -3.28 -21.26 -11.11
C GLU A 54 -3.25 -22.07 -12.41
N LYS A 55 -4.40 -22.57 -12.85
CA LYS A 55 -4.55 -23.25 -14.16
C LYS A 55 -4.18 -22.35 -15.36
N LYS A 56 -4.21 -21.03 -15.19
CA LYS A 56 -3.98 -20.04 -16.24
C LYS A 56 -2.63 -19.33 -16.11
N LEU A 57 -1.93 -19.51 -15.00
CA LEU A 57 -0.62 -18.90 -14.76
C LEU A 57 0.43 -19.59 -15.63
N LEU A 58 1.23 -18.79 -16.32
CA LEU A 58 2.39 -19.30 -17.03
C LEU A 58 3.57 -19.45 -16.06
N ALA A 59 4.50 -20.37 -16.36
CA ALA A 59 5.70 -20.53 -15.54
C ALA A 59 6.50 -19.22 -15.39
N SER A 60 6.56 -18.39 -16.44
CA SER A 60 7.24 -17.10 -16.40
C SER A 60 6.53 -16.06 -15.53
N GLU A 61 5.20 -16.17 -15.37
CA GLU A 61 4.39 -15.31 -14.50
C GLU A 61 4.52 -15.74 -13.04
N TYR A 62 4.50 -17.05 -12.79
CA TYR A 62 4.81 -17.63 -11.48
C TYR A 62 6.21 -17.20 -11.01
N ASN A 63 7.22 -17.38 -11.87
CA ASN A 63 8.59 -17.00 -11.55
C ASN A 63 8.73 -15.50 -11.28
N ALA A 64 7.99 -14.64 -11.99
CA ALA A 64 8.02 -13.21 -11.72
C ALA A 64 7.48 -12.84 -10.32
N MET A 65 6.45 -13.54 -9.82
CA MET A 65 5.98 -13.35 -8.43
C MET A 65 7.01 -13.85 -7.42
N LYS A 66 7.61 -15.01 -7.68
CA LYS A 66 8.68 -15.58 -6.85
C LYS A 66 9.89 -14.66 -6.75
N ASP A 67 10.35 -14.14 -7.89
CA ASP A 67 11.51 -13.27 -8.00
C ASP A 67 11.27 -11.94 -7.26
N TYR A 68 10.07 -11.36 -7.44
CA TYR A 68 9.65 -10.14 -6.76
C TYR A 68 9.69 -10.30 -5.23
N GLY A 69 9.05 -11.33 -4.67
CA GLY A 69 9.02 -11.55 -3.22
C GLY A 69 10.38 -11.87 -2.57
N ARG A 70 11.41 -12.18 -3.38
CA ARG A 70 12.76 -12.50 -2.91
C ARG A 70 13.71 -11.33 -3.03
N VAL A 71 14.16 -11.01 -4.24
CA VAL A 71 15.32 -10.12 -4.46
C VAL A 71 15.05 -9.02 -5.48
N ASP A 72 14.06 -9.17 -6.36
CA ASP A 72 13.89 -8.24 -7.48
C ASP A 72 12.89 -7.12 -7.21
N HIS A 73 12.24 -7.08 -6.04
CA HIS A 73 11.25 -6.04 -5.74
C HIS A 73 11.83 -4.63 -5.86
N ASP A 74 13.06 -4.40 -5.43
CA ASP A 74 13.68 -3.06 -5.48
C ASP A 74 13.84 -2.59 -6.93
N VAL A 75 14.54 -3.35 -7.76
CA VAL A 75 14.80 -2.98 -9.16
C VAL A 75 13.50 -2.90 -9.98
N MET A 76 12.53 -3.78 -9.71
CA MET A 76 11.24 -3.75 -10.39
C MET A 76 10.42 -2.52 -9.99
N ASN A 77 10.39 -2.16 -8.70
CA ASN A 77 9.66 -1.00 -8.22
C ASN A 77 10.32 0.31 -8.66
N GLU A 78 11.64 0.40 -8.63
CA GLU A 78 12.37 1.56 -9.13
C GLU A 78 12.12 1.78 -10.63
N PHE A 79 12.21 0.72 -11.43
CA PHE A 79 11.91 0.76 -12.87
C PHE A 79 10.49 1.28 -13.15
N VAL A 80 9.49 0.79 -12.42
CA VAL A 80 8.09 1.22 -12.59
C VAL A 80 7.88 2.66 -12.10
N ARG A 81 8.49 3.07 -10.99
CA ARG A 81 8.40 4.46 -10.47
C ARG A 81 9.02 5.47 -11.45
N ALA A 82 10.11 5.10 -12.09
CA ALA A 82 10.79 5.90 -13.10
C ALA A 82 10.00 6.03 -14.42
N GLY A 83 8.89 5.31 -14.58
CA GLY A 83 8.10 5.33 -15.81
C GLY A 83 8.63 4.41 -16.91
N GLU A 84 9.39 3.38 -16.53
CA GLU A 84 9.92 2.34 -17.41
C GLU A 84 10.84 2.85 -18.54
N PRO A 85 11.81 3.75 -18.25
CA PRO A 85 12.63 4.37 -19.28
C PRO A 85 13.56 3.34 -19.94
N THR A 86 13.79 3.49 -21.25
CA THR A 86 14.57 2.55 -22.07
C THR A 86 16.07 2.53 -21.72
N ASP A 87 16.56 3.59 -21.08
CA ASP A 87 17.93 3.80 -20.62
C ASP A 87 18.10 3.52 -19.12
N PHE A 88 17.11 2.92 -18.45
CA PHE A 88 17.14 2.61 -17.01
C PHE A 88 18.37 1.76 -16.61
N LEU A 89 18.72 0.78 -17.45
CA LEU A 89 19.84 -0.15 -17.26
C LEU A 89 20.48 -0.45 -18.62
N VAL A 90 21.65 -1.12 -18.60
CA VAL A 90 22.24 -1.68 -19.82
C VAL A 90 21.22 -2.57 -20.55
N PRO A 91 21.21 -2.61 -21.91
CA PRO A 91 20.07 -3.12 -22.68
C PRO A 91 19.58 -4.53 -22.29
N TRP A 92 20.49 -5.45 -21.99
CA TRP A 92 20.12 -6.82 -21.60
C TRP A 92 19.46 -6.90 -20.21
N MET A 93 19.86 -6.04 -19.27
CA MET A 93 19.21 -5.93 -17.95
C MET A 93 17.86 -5.22 -18.07
N TYR A 94 17.76 -4.17 -18.90
CA TYR A 94 16.50 -3.49 -19.19
C TYR A 94 15.45 -4.49 -19.69
N GLU A 95 15.78 -5.30 -20.70
CA GLU A 95 14.84 -6.29 -21.25
C GLU A 95 14.46 -7.35 -20.21
N ALA A 96 15.39 -7.76 -19.33
CA ALA A 96 15.11 -8.70 -18.26
C ALA A 96 14.12 -8.12 -17.23
N VAL A 97 14.35 -6.89 -16.74
CA VAL A 97 13.48 -6.22 -15.77
C VAL A 97 12.10 -5.93 -16.38
N LYS A 98 12.07 -5.40 -17.61
CA LYS A 98 10.82 -5.16 -18.35
C LYS A 98 9.99 -6.43 -18.51
N LYS A 99 10.63 -7.55 -18.85
CA LYS A 99 9.95 -8.85 -18.97
C LYS A 99 9.41 -9.32 -17.62
N LYS A 100 10.18 -9.19 -16.54
CA LYS A 100 9.72 -9.53 -15.17
C LYS A 100 8.52 -8.69 -14.75
N VAL A 101 8.57 -7.37 -14.95
CA VAL A 101 7.46 -6.46 -14.63
C VAL A 101 6.22 -6.79 -15.47
N GLY A 102 6.39 -7.02 -16.78
CA GLY A 102 5.29 -7.43 -17.66
C GLY A 102 4.64 -8.76 -17.22
N ASN A 103 5.46 -9.75 -16.85
CA ASN A 103 4.97 -11.03 -16.35
C ASN A 103 4.27 -10.90 -14.99
N LEU A 104 4.81 -10.09 -14.08
CA LEU A 104 4.18 -9.84 -12.79
C LEU A 104 2.80 -9.19 -12.97
N ARG A 105 2.69 -8.16 -13.82
CA ARG A 105 1.38 -7.54 -14.14
C ARG A 105 0.37 -8.54 -14.68
N LYS A 106 0.81 -9.42 -15.60
CA LYS A 106 -0.05 -10.48 -16.15
C LYS A 106 -0.48 -11.48 -15.07
N ALA A 107 0.43 -11.87 -14.18
CA ALA A 107 0.13 -12.73 -13.04
C ALA A 107 -0.96 -12.08 -12.15
N LEU A 108 -0.73 -10.84 -11.70
CA LEU A 108 -1.67 -10.12 -10.83
C LEU A 108 -3.04 -9.91 -11.50
N ASN A 109 -3.10 -9.75 -12.82
CA ASN A 109 -4.39 -9.64 -13.52
C ASN A 109 -5.17 -10.96 -13.59
N LYS A 110 -4.51 -12.12 -13.44
CA LYS A 110 -5.15 -13.44 -13.39
C LYS A 110 -5.59 -13.83 -11.99
N LEU A 111 -4.87 -13.35 -10.97
CA LEU A 111 -5.17 -13.66 -9.57
C LEU A 111 -6.49 -12.99 -9.10
N PRO A 112 -7.25 -13.64 -8.20
CA PRO A 112 -8.43 -13.05 -7.55
C PRO A 112 -8.09 -11.79 -6.75
N ASN A 113 -9.05 -10.85 -6.69
CA ASN A 113 -8.89 -9.67 -5.85
C ASN A 113 -8.96 -10.07 -4.36
N TYR A 114 -7.93 -9.71 -3.59
CA TYR A 114 -8.05 -9.64 -2.13
C TYR A 114 -8.76 -8.34 -1.73
N LYS A 115 -9.71 -8.43 -0.80
CA LYS A 115 -10.45 -7.29 -0.25
C LYS A 115 -10.39 -7.36 1.26
N GLY A 116 -9.99 -6.27 1.90
CA GLY A 116 -9.80 -6.23 3.35
C GLY A 116 -8.69 -5.28 3.75
N THR A 117 -8.44 -5.21 5.04
CA THR A 117 -7.36 -4.41 5.62
C THR A 117 -6.03 -5.13 5.49
N VAL A 118 -5.01 -4.39 5.06
CA VAL A 118 -3.61 -4.83 5.00
C VAL A 118 -2.74 -3.77 5.66
N TYR A 119 -1.50 -4.14 5.96
CA TYR A 119 -0.53 -3.32 6.66
C TYR A 119 0.76 -3.20 5.87
N ARG A 120 1.42 -2.05 5.98
CA ARG A 120 2.76 -1.84 5.40
C ARG A 120 3.62 -1.06 6.36
N GLY A 121 4.86 -1.50 6.57
CA GLY A 121 5.90 -0.69 7.17
C GLY A 121 6.82 -0.16 6.07
N SER A 122 7.17 1.13 6.14
CA SER A 122 8.18 1.69 5.24
C SER A 122 8.70 3.03 5.77
N SER A 123 9.67 3.61 5.08
CA SER A 123 10.01 5.02 5.24
C SER A 123 9.03 5.90 4.48
N ILE A 124 8.77 7.11 4.98
CA ILE A 124 8.06 8.19 4.29
C ILE A 124 8.96 9.43 4.30
N LYS A 125 9.00 10.18 3.19
CA LYS A 125 9.72 11.46 3.17
C LYS A 125 9.10 12.44 4.15
N ASN A 126 9.93 13.16 4.91
CA ASN A 126 9.48 14.15 5.88
C ASN A 126 8.67 15.26 5.20
N ASP A 127 9.09 15.67 4.01
CA ASP A 127 8.36 16.66 3.20
C ASP A 127 6.93 16.21 2.89
N LEU A 128 6.74 14.97 2.44
CA LEU A 128 5.42 14.39 2.21
C LEU A 128 4.62 14.30 3.52
N LEU A 129 5.22 13.72 4.57
CA LEU A 129 4.58 13.54 5.88
C LEU A 129 4.08 14.87 6.47
N ASN A 130 4.81 15.96 6.26
CA ASN A 130 4.45 17.29 6.75
C ASN A 130 3.32 17.93 5.92
N LYS A 131 3.21 17.63 4.63
CA LYS A 131 2.23 18.24 3.72
C LYS A 131 0.90 17.49 3.67
N ILE A 132 0.90 16.16 3.74
CA ILE A 132 -0.34 15.36 3.60
C ILE A 132 -1.37 15.66 4.68
N LYS A 133 -2.63 15.73 4.30
CA LYS A 133 -3.76 15.95 5.21
C LYS A 133 -4.78 14.84 5.04
N VAL A 134 -5.63 14.65 6.06
CA VAL A 134 -6.80 13.79 5.92
C VAL A 134 -7.66 14.31 4.76
N GLY A 135 -8.06 13.41 3.86
CA GLY A 135 -8.76 13.74 2.63
C GLY A 135 -7.88 13.76 1.38
N ASP A 136 -6.58 14.07 1.52
CA ASP A 136 -5.61 14.03 0.40
C ASP A 136 -5.48 12.61 -0.16
N ILE A 137 -4.99 12.52 -1.40
CA ILE A 137 -4.75 11.25 -2.08
C ILE A 137 -3.25 11.04 -2.24
N VAL A 138 -2.78 9.84 -1.88
CA VAL A 138 -1.43 9.38 -2.23
C VAL A 138 -1.51 8.41 -3.41
N HIS A 139 -0.63 8.59 -4.39
CA HIS A 139 -0.54 7.80 -5.60
C HIS A 139 0.71 6.94 -5.56
N GLU A 140 0.52 5.63 -5.57
CA GLU A 140 1.61 4.67 -5.66
C GLU A 140 1.76 4.19 -7.11
N LYS A 141 2.86 4.60 -7.73
CA LYS A 141 3.20 4.24 -9.11
C LYS A 141 3.68 2.81 -9.25
N ALA A 142 4.42 2.28 -8.27
CA ALA A 142 5.00 0.94 -8.29
C ALA A 142 4.08 -0.12 -7.68
N PHE A 143 4.54 -1.37 -7.62
CA PHE A 143 3.86 -2.38 -6.83
C PHE A 143 4.02 -2.05 -5.33
N LEU A 144 2.97 -2.27 -4.56
CA LEU A 144 2.99 -2.01 -3.11
C LEU A 144 2.85 -3.31 -2.36
N SER A 145 3.96 -3.79 -1.81
CA SER A 145 3.97 -4.93 -0.89
C SER A 145 3.31 -4.55 0.42
N THR A 146 2.35 -5.36 0.82
CA THR A 146 1.60 -5.23 2.07
C THR A 146 1.43 -6.61 2.69
N SER A 147 1.12 -6.67 3.98
CA SER A 147 0.89 -7.90 4.73
C SER A 147 -0.47 -7.85 5.41
N THR A 148 -1.14 -8.98 5.57
CA THR A 148 -2.30 -9.06 6.49
C THR A 148 -1.89 -9.10 7.96
N ASN A 149 -0.59 -9.27 8.25
CA ASN A 149 -0.01 -9.29 9.58
C ASN A 149 0.62 -7.93 9.94
N SER A 150 0.13 -7.29 11.01
CA SER A 150 0.62 -5.97 11.45
C SER A 150 2.02 -6.01 12.07
N ASN A 151 2.48 -7.14 12.61
CA ASN A 151 3.87 -7.30 13.09
C ASN A 151 4.88 -7.24 11.95
N VAL A 152 4.55 -7.82 10.79
CA VAL A 152 5.37 -7.71 9.58
C VAL A 152 5.56 -6.23 9.24
N ALA A 153 4.48 -5.44 9.20
CA ALA A 153 4.56 -4.00 8.98
C ALA A 153 5.39 -3.27 10.06
N ARG A 154 5.27 -3.61 11.34
CA ARG A 154 6.12 -3.03 12.40
C ARG A 154 7.60 -3.26 12.10
N ASN A 155 7.97 -4.49 11.78
CA ASN A 155 9.36 -4.88 11.51
C ASN A 155 9.95 -4.11 10.31
N PHE A 156 9.19 -3.99 9.22
CA PHE A 156 9.64 -3.24 8.03
C PHE A 156 9.76 -1.73 8.25
N SER A 157 9.04 -1.15 9.22
CA SER A 157 9.17 0.27 9.55
C SER A 157 10.40 0.59 10.42
N ALA A 158 10.91 -0.38 11.18
CA ALA A 158 11.91 -0.16 12.23
C ALA A 158 13.27 0.34 11.71
N ALA A 159 13.63 0.03 10.46
CA ALA A 159 14.89 0.45 9.84
C ALA A 159 14.76 1.75 9.01
N GLY A 160 13.59 2.40 9.01
CA GLY A 160 13.21 3.41 8.03
C GLY A 160 13.63 4.86 8.31
N VAL A 161 14.52 5.11 9.27
CA VAL A 161 14.90 6.48 9.68
C VAL A 161 16.30 6.82 9.20
N TYR A 162 16.40 7.85 8.36
CA TYR A 162 17.64 8.51 7.95
C TYR A 162 17.32 9.97 7.59
N GLN A 163 18.31 10.73 7.11
CA GLN A 163 18.11 12.14 6.76
C GLN A 163 16.91 12.32 5.80
N ASP A 164 16.02 13.25 6.14
CA ASP A 164 14.82 13.62 5.38
C ASP A 164 13.72 12.54 5.22
N VAL A 165 13.82 11.44 5.96
CA VAL A 165 12.76 10.42 6.03
C VAL A 165 12.42 10.01 7.46
N SER A 166 11.19 9.57 7.66
CA SER A 166 10.67 9.03 8.91
C SER A 166 10.13 7.62 8.69
N ALA A 167 10.13 6.79 9.72
CA ALA A 167 9.43 5.53 9.74
C ALA A 167 7.91 5.75 9.81
N ALA A 168 7.17 4.98 9.01
CA ALA A 168 5.71 4.99 8.98
C ALA A 168 5.12 3.59 8.87
N GLN A 169 4.02 3.38 9.60
CA GLN A 169 3.19 2.18 9.51
C GLN A 169 1.84 2.57 8.92
N PHE A 170 1.47 1.90 7.85
CA PHE A 170 0.29 2.16 7.05
C PHE A 170 -0.74 1.06 7.28
N LYS A 171 -1.97 1.46 7.60
CA LYS A 171 -3.15 0.60 7.60
C LYS A 171 -3.96 0.92 6.36
N ILE A 172 -4.18 -0.04 5.48
CA ILE A 172 -4.71 0.19 4.14
C ILE A 172 -5.94 -0.68 3.91
N ASP A 173 -7.08 -0.04 3.64
CA ASP A 173 -8.31 -0.75 3.28
C ASP A 173 -8.36 -0.97 1.75
N LEU A 174 -8.18 -2.22 1.32
CA LEU A 174 -8.21 -2.62 -0.08
C LEU A 174 -9.61 -3.05 -0.54
N LYS A 175 -9.94 -2.69 -1.78
CA LYS A 175 -11.22 -3.00 -2.44
C LYS A 175 -11.05 -3.82 -3.71
N SER A 176 -9.95 -3.66 -4.45
CA SER A 176 -9.76 -4.36 -5.72
C SER A 176 -8.34 -4.47 -6.24
N SER A 177 -7.39 -3.67 -5.75
CA SER A 177 -6.03 -3.64 -6.30
C SER A 177 -5.12 -4.73 -5.74
N GLY A 178 -5.43 -5.29 -4.56
CA GLY A 178 -4.63 -6.33 -3.89
C GLY A 178 -4.78 -7.74 -4.47
N ARG A 179 -3.69 -8.51 -4.44
CA ARG A 179 -3.62 -9.95 -4.77
C ARG A 179 -2.81 -10.66 -3.69
N ALA A 180 -3.35 -11.68 -3.05
CA ALA A 180 -2.57 -12.50 -2.15
C ALA A 180 -1.50 -13.25 -2.96
N ILE A 181 -0.23 -13.11 -2.60
CA ILE A 181 0.89 -13.78 -3.30
C ILE A 181 1.76 -14.61 -2.37
N ASN A 182 1.40 -14.72 -1.09
CA ASN A 182 2.11 -15.48 -0.06
C ASN A 182 2.41 -16.94 -0.45
N ASN A 183 1.55 -17.59 -1.24
CA ASN A 183 1.78 -18.96 -1.75
C ASN A 183 2.84 -19.03 -2.88
N TYR A 184 3.31 -17.89 -3.39
CA TYR A 184 4.22 -17.82 -4.54
C TYR A 184 5.62 -17.30 -4.19
N THR A 185 5.82 -16.69 -3.02
CA THR A 185 7.05 -15.95 -2.66
C THR A 185 8.04 -16.73 -1.78
N PHE A 186 7.76 -17.99 -1.44
CA PHE A 186 8.52 -18.81 -0.45
C PHE A 186 8.56 -18.20 0.96
N LYS A 187 7.73 -17.20 1.22
CA LYS A 187 7.64 -16.49 2.49
C LYS A 187 6.19 -16.41 2.94
N ALA A 188 5.55 -17.57 3.08
CA ALA A 188 4.14 -17.64 3.46
C ALA A 188 3.85 -16.88 4.77
N GLN A 189 4.82 -16.86 5.70
CA GLN A 189 4.72 -16.17 6.98
C GLN A 189 4.63 -14.63 6.86
N GLU A 190 5.11 -14.03 5.76
CA GLU A 190 4.93 -12.59 5.51
C GLU A 190 3.47 -12.25 5.19
N ALA A 191 2.62 -13.25 4.93
CA ALA A 191 1.20 -13.10 4.61
C ALA A 191 0.96 -12.00 3.56
N GLU A 192 1.77 -12.01 2.51
CA GLU A 192 1.87 -10.92 1.54
C GLU A 192 0.63 -10.82 0.64
N VAL A 193 0.09 -9.60 0.58
CA VAL A 193 -0.85 -9.14 -0.44
C VAL A 193 -0.16 -8.06 -1.27
N LEU A 194 0.04 -8.32 -2.55
CA LEU A 194 0.66 -7.38 -3.48
C LEU A 194 -0.41 -6.51 -4.15
N VAL A 195 -0.30 -5.20 -3.98
CA VAL A 195 -1.15 -4.22 -4.64
C VAL A 195 -0.54 -3.87 -6.00
N LYS A 196 -1.39 -3.84 -7.02
CA LYS A 196 -1.02 -3.43 -8.38
C LYS A 196 -0.48 -1.99 -8.45
N PRO A 197 0.38 -1.70 -9.45
CA PRO A 197 0.86 -0.34 -9.72
C PRO A 197 -0.26 0.60 -10.15
N ASP A 198 0.03 1.90 -10.10
CA ASP A 198 -0.90 2.98 -10.42
C ASP A 198 -2.17 2.93 -9.54
N THR A 199 -1.98 2.74 -8.24
CA THR A 199 -3.07 2.68 -7.26
C THR A 199 -3.11 3.96 -6.42
N TYR A 200 -4.32 4.47 -6.20
CA TYR A 200 -4.56 5.69 -5.44
C TYR A 200 -5.17 5.33 -4.08
N PHE A 201 -4.77 6.05 -3.04
CA PHE A 201 -5.29 5.87 -1.70
C PHE A 201 -5.64 7.21 -1.06
N GLN A 202 -6.84 7.32 -0.51
CA GLN A 202 -7.22 8.50 0.27
C GLN A 202 -6.71 8.34 1.71
N VAL A 203 -6.11 9.39 2.24
CA VAL A 203 -5.71 9.49 3.64
C VAL A 203 -6.97 9.64 4.52
N GLN A 204 -7.19 8.69 5.41
CA GLN A 204 -8.34 8.66 6.34
C GLN A 204 -7.98 9.18 7.74
N ALA A 205 -6.77 8.88 8.21
CA ALA A 205 -6.28 9.32 9.52
C ALA A 205 -4.75 9.40 9.50
N ILE A 206 -4.18 10.31 10.30
CA ILE A 206 -2.74 10.46 10.47
C ILE A 206 -2.44 10.71 11.95
N GLU A 207 -1.48 9.96 12.50
CA GLU A 207 -0.82 10.27 13.76
C GLU A 207 0.67 10.44 13.54
N ARG A 208 1.17 11.65 13.82
CA ARG A 208 2.59 12.00 13.74
C ARG A 208 3.15 12.02 15.14
N LEU A 209 4.03 11.08 15.48
CA LEU A 209 4.56 10.96 16.85
C LEU A 209 6.04 11.34 16.93
N SER A 210 6.88 10.72 16.10
CA SER A 210 8.31 11.02 16.01
C SER A 210 8.87 10.57 14.65
N ALA A 211 10.16 10.82 14.39
CA ALA A 211 10.80 10.33 13.17
C ALA A 211 10.76 8.79 13.08
N GLU A 212 10.75 8.10 14.22
CA GLU A 212 10.77 6.63 14.33
C GLU A 212 9.37 6.02 14.35
N LYS A 213 8.31 6.84 14.45
CA LYS A 213 6.96 6.32 14.67
C LYS A 213 5.89 7.26 14.13
N ASN A 214 5.29 6.89 13.01
CA ASN A 214 4.13 7.56 12.44
C ASN A 214 3.11 6.53 11.96
N PHE A 215 1.82 6.88 12.06
CA PHE A 215 0.73 6.02 11.64
C PHE A 215 -0.14 6.71 10.61
N ILE A 216 -0.45 6.02 9.51
CA ILE A 216 -1.26 6.56 8.43
C ILE A 216 -2.30 5.53 8.02
N LYS A 217 -3.58 5.92 8.06
CA LYS A 217 -4.69 5.09 7.58
C LYS A 217 -5.07 5.52 6.18
N LEU A 218 -5.14 4.56 5.27
CA LEU A 218 -5.35 4.74 3.85
C LEU A 218 -6.54 3.91 3.38
N LYS A 219 -7.24 4.39 2.35
CA LYS A 219 -8.36 3.69 1.72
C LYS A 219 -8.21 3.70 0.21
N GLU A 220 -8.30 2.54 -0.44
CA GLU A 220 -8.19 2.44 -1.91
C GLU A 220 -9.25 3.29 -2.62
N VAL A 221 -8.81 4.10 -3.59
CA VAL A 221 -9.63 4.96 -4.42
C VAL A 221 -9.54 4.51 -5.89
N LYS A 222 -10.68 4.14 -6.47
CA LYS A 222 -10.76 3.78 -7.90
C LYS A 222 -10.87 4.96 -8.85
N ASN A 223 -11.48 6.05 -8.39
CA ASN A 223 -11.77 7.23 -9.20
C ASN A 223 -11.34 8.48 -8.43
N PRO A 224 -10.05 8.80 -8.43
CA PRO A 224 -9.52 10.01 -7.78
C PRO A 224 -10.16 11.29 -8.35
N ALA A 225 -10.53 11.34 -9.64
CA ALA A 225 -11.20 12.51 -10.24
C ALA A 225 -12.50 12.90 -9.52
N ARG A 226 -13.30 11.91 -9.09
CA ARG A 226 -14.53 12.17 -8.32
C ARG A 226 -14.25 12.79 -6.96
N HIS A 227 -13.11 12.49 -6.35
CA HIS A 227 -12.73 13.04 -5.05
C HIS A 227 -12.29 14.50 -5.19
N LEU A 228 -11.51 14.81 -6.24
CA LEU A 228 -11.13 16.18 -6.58
C LEU A 228 -12.34 17.06 -6.93
N GLN A 229 -13.34 16.50 -7.61
CA GLN A 229 -14.59 17.21 -7.91
C GLN A 229 -15.42 17.50 -6.66
N ALA A 230 -15.38 16.59 -5.67
CA ALA A 230 -16.14 16.73 -4.43
C ALA A 230 -15.49 17.73 -3.46
N ASP A 231 -14.15 17.79 -3.41
CA ASP A 231 -13.42 18.79 -2.65
C ASP A 231 -12.17 19.24 -3.44
N PRO A 232 -12.22 20.43 -4.07
CA PRO A 232 -11.11 20.98 -4.86
C PRO A 232 -9.83 21.26 -4.05
N ARG A 233 -9.87 21.17 -2.71
CA ARG A 233 -8.69 21.39 -1.83
C ARG A 233 -7.89 20.11 -1.62
N VAL A 234 -8.41 18.96 -2.06
CA VAL A 234 -7.71 17.67 -2.02
C VAL A 234 -6.57 17.71 -3.03
N ASN A 235 -5.38 17.43 -2.56
CA ASN A 235 -4.19 17.31 -3.41
C ASN A 235 -3.90 15.84 -3.66
N ILE A 236 -3.19 15.55 -4.76
CA ILE A 236 -2.64 14.23 -5.02
C ILE A 236 -1.14 14.32 -4.90
N TYR A 237 -0.54 13.44 -4.10
CA TYR A 237 0.90 13.35 -3.95
C TYR A 237 1.40 11.99 -4.40
N ASP A 238 2.56 11.95 -5.03
CA ASP A 238 3.28 10.70 -5.26
C ASP A 238 3.81 10.13 -3.93
N SER A 239 3.48 8.88 -3.64
CA SER A 239 3.79 8.23 -2.35
C SER A 239 5.28 8.06 -2.08
N PHE A 240 6.13 8.12 -3.11
CA PHE A 240 7.56 7.88 -3.01
C PHE A 240 8.38 9.17 -3.05
N SER A 241 8.18 9.98 -4.08
CA SER A 241 8.88 11.25 -4.30
C SER A 241 8.39 12.36 -3.38
N GLY A 242 7.12 12.32 -2.94
CA GLY A 242 6.49 13.36 -2.15
C GLY A 242 5.95 14.54 -2.97
N ASP A 243 6.20 14.55 -4.28
CA ASP A 243 5.79 15.62 -5.17
C ASP A 243 4.27 15.62 -5.36
N GLU A 244 3.70 16.82 -5.47
CA GLU A 244 2.31 16.97 -5.90
C GLU A 244 2.20 16.57 -7.38
N VAL A 245 1.18 15.78 -7.71
CA VAL A 245 0.96 15.25 -9.06
C VAL A 245 -0.44 15.62 -9.56
N ALA A 246 -0.52 16.04 -10.81
CA ALA A 246 -1.81 16.21 -11.47
C ALA A 246 -2.41 14.84 -11.82
N LEU A 247 -3.74 14.75 -11.78
CA LEU A 247 -4.43 13.58 -12.29
C LEU A 247 -4.11 13.43 -13.79
N ARG A 248 -3.61 12.26 -14.21
CA ARG A 248 -3.41 11.95 -15.63
C ARG A 248 -4.75 12.04 -16.36
N SER A 249 -4.96 13.10 -17.14
CA SER A 249 -6.12 13.22 -18.01
C SER A 249 -5.97 12.24 -19.17
N ARG A 250 -7.00 11.42 -19.45
CA ARG A 250 -7.03 10.52 -20.62
C ARG A 250 -6.85 11.24 -21.98
N SER A 251 -6.92 12.55 -22.01
CA SER A 251 -6.75 13.40 -23.20
C SER A 251 -5.29 13.57 -23.68
N SER A 252 -4.28 13.11 -22.93
CA SER A 252 -2.88 13.20 -23.38
C SER A 252 -2.40 12.03 -24.25
N LEU A 253 -3.30 11.12 -24.66
CA LEU A 253 -3.00 10.04 -25.62
C LEU A 253 -3.38 10.37 -27.07
N ALA A 254 -3.72 11.64 -27.36
CA ALA A 254 -3.96 12.12 -28.72
C ALA A 254 -2.87 13.12 -29.12
N CYS A 255 -1.71 12.60 -29.52
CA CYS A 255 -0.72 13.16 -30.44
C CYS A 255 0.62 12.50 -30.12
N TRP A 256 0.99 11.49 -30.91
CA TRP A 256 2.29 11.31 -31.60
C TRP A 256 2.08 10.18 -32.62
#